data_AF-A0A0F9R1S0-F1
#
_entry.id   AF-A0A0F9R1S0-F1
#
_cell.length_a   1.000
_cell.length_b   1.000
_cell.length_c   1.000
_cell.angle_alpha   90.00
_cell.angle_beta   90.00
_cell.angle_gamma   90.00
#
_symmetry.space_group_name_H-M   'P 1'
#
loop_
_entity.id
_entity.type
_entity.pdbx_description
1 polymer ?
#
loop_
_entity_poly.entity_id
_entity_poly.type
_entity_poly.pdbx_seq_one_letter_code
_entity_poly.pdbx_strand_id
1 'polypeptide(L)'
;MNQLKFDLNYKWASVLREEEDNYLFPQKISQFMKDNYRSPQIYRWNIFKNNLNDEKIVYIGEAQIFCPTRLQGYIKPGPSQYTNIRINKEFEEFIKKGYSVALEILDFEQLTLNELKITKKELHNKFLRKFVENLMLFLSRHEGYHLLNK
;
A
#
# COMPACT_ATOMS: atom_id res chain seq x y z
N MET A 1 17.11 30.48 -10.48
CA MET A 1 15.99 29.51 -10.68
C MET A 1 16.52 28.15 -10.32
N ASN A 2 15.90 27.46 -9.36
CA ASN A 2 16.35 26.13 -8.95
C ASN A 2 15.50 25.08 -9.66
N GLN A 3 16.14 24.07 -10.26
CA GLN A 3 15.46 22.95 -10.91
C GLN A 3 15.55 21.71 -10.01
N LEU A 4 14.43 20.99 -9.89
CA LEU A 4 14.36 19.70 -9.22
C LEU A 4 14.22 18.60 -10.27
N LYS A 5 15.13 17.64 -10.28
CA LYS A 5 15.04 16.42 -11.10
C LYS A 5 14.53 15.29 -10.23
N PHE A 6 13.53 14.57 -10.72
CA PHE A 6 12.93 13.43 -10.04
C PHE A 6 12.82 12.27 -11.02
N ASP A 7 13.31 11.11 -10.61
CA ASP A 7 13.15 9.85 -11.37
C ASP A 7 12.87 8.69 -10.40
N LEU A 8 11.91 7.85 -10.78
CA LEU A 8 11.44 6.72 -9.98
C LEU A 8 10.93 5.62 -10.91
N ASN A 9 11.66 4.49 -10.94
CA ASN A 9 11.20 3.26 -11.56
C ASN A 9 10.63 2.36 -10.46
N TYR A 10 9.35 2.02 -10.56
CA TYR A 10 8.65 1.25 -9.54
C TYR A 10 7.66 0.26 -10.13
N LYS A 11 7.28 -0.71 -9.31
CA LYS A 11 6.13 -1.59 -9.54
C LYS A 11 5.39 -1.81 -8.23
N TRP A 12 4.14 -2.21 -8.34
CA TRP A 12 3.39 -2.74 -7.21
C TRP A 12 3.58 -4.25 -7.17
N ALA A 13 4.11 -4.75 -6.07
CA ALA A 13 4.35 -6.17 -5.86
C ALA A 13 3.33 -6.72 -4.86
N SER A 14 2.67 -7.83 -5.20
CA SER A 14 1.72 -8.49 -4.30
C SER A 14 2.39 -8.90 -2.99
N VAL A 15 1.69 -8.69 -1.89
CA VAL A 15 2.09 -9.22 -0.59
C VAL A 15 1.67 -10.67 -0.53
N LEU A 16 2.63 -11.54 -0.25
CA LEU A 16 2.45 -12.97 -0.15
C LEU A 16 2.06 -13.35 1.28
N ARG A 17 1.01 -14.16 1.41
CA ARG A 17 0.63 -14.80 2.66
C ARG A 17 1.58 -15.97 2.97
N GLU A 18 1.92 -16.76 1.97
CA GLU A 18 2.91 -17.85 1.99
C GLU A 18 3.69 -17.80 0.66
N GLU A 19 4.71 -18.63 0.44
CA GLU A 19 5.66 -18.52 -0.71
C GLU A 19 5.03 -18.30 -2.10
N GLU A 20 3.85 -18.85 -2.36
CA GLU A 20 3.15 -18.73 -3.66
C GLU A 20 1.69 -18.28 -3.52
N ASP A 21 1.24 -17.89 -2.32
CA ASP A 21 -0.14 -17.51 -2.05
C ASP A 21 -0.24 -16.00 -1.81
N ASN A 22 -1.01 -15.29 -2.64
CA ASN A 22 -1.24 -13.85 -2.44
C ASN A 22 -2.15 -13.62 -1.24
N TYR A 23 -1.81 -12.63 -0.42
CA TYR A 23 -2.68 -12.21 0.66
C TYR A 23 -3.91 -11.47 0.12
N LEU A 24 -5.09 -11.94 0.51
CA LEU A 24 -6.37 -11.26 0.29
C LEU A 24 -7.01 -10.89 1.63
N PHE A 25 -7.50 -9.67 1.76
CA PHE A 25 -8.31 -9.30 2.92
C PHE A 25 -9.63 -10.09 2.93
N PRO A 26 -10.15 -10.56 4.09
CA PRO A 26 -9.66 -10.36 5.46
C PRO A 26 -8.91 -11.58 6.02
N GLN A 27 -8.10 -12.28 5.21
CA GLN A 27 -7.33 -13.43 5.69
C GLN A 27 -6.48 -13.06 6.92
N LYS A 28 -6.20 -14.05 7.77
CA LYS A 28 -5.33 -13.85 8.93
C LYS A 28 -3.88 -13.60 8.49
N ILE A 29 -3.18 -12.71 9.20
CA ILE A 29 -1.75 -12.48 8.99
C ILE A 29 -0.98 -13.75 9.37
N SER A 30 -0.24 -14.32 8.42
CA SER A 30 0.58 -15.53 8.62
C SER A 30 1.87 -15.22 9.37
N GLN A 31 2.60 -16.27 9.75
CA GLN A 31 3.96 -16.11 10.28
C GLN A 31 4.92 -15.65 9.18
N PHE A 32 4.82 -16.24 7.98
CA PHE A 32 5.59 -15.83 6.80
C PHE A 32 5.48 -14.32 6.53
N MET A 33 4.27 -13.75 6.61
CA MET A 33 4.09 -12.32 6.42
C MET A 33 4.80 -11.46 7.48
N LYS A 34 4.80 -11.92 8.74
CA LYS A 34 5.46 -11.19 9.84
C LYS A 34 6.97 -11.21 9.68
N ASP A 35 7.51 -12.28 9.12
CA ASP A 35 8.96 -12.42 8.95
C ASP A 35 9.46 -11.64 7.72
N ASN A 36 8.67 -11.59 6.64
CA ASN A 36 9.08 -10.98 5.37
C ASN A 36 8.70 -9.50 5.22
N TYR A 37 7.67 -9.01 5.93
CA TYR A 37 7.12 -7.66 5.71
C TYR A 37 7.14 -6.76 6.96
N ARG A 38 8.05 -7.04 7.91
CA ARG A 38 8.25 -6.23 9.13
C ARG A 38 9.25 -5.10 8.92
N SER A 39 8.95 -4.23 7.98
CA SER A 39 9.77 -3.06 7.65
C SER A 39 8.89 -1.87 7.28
N PRO A 40 9.46 -0.65 7.17
CA PRO A 40 8.71 0.48 6.65
C PRO A 40 8.32 0.24 5.18
N GLN A 41 7.07 0.55 4.84
CA GLN A 41 6.54 0.30 3.49
C GLN A 41 5.62 1.43 3.04
N ILE A 42 5.58 1.63 1.73
CA ILE A 42 4.44 2.24 1.03
C ILE A 42 3.64 1.08 0.45
N TYR A 43 2.33 1.07 0.65
CA TYR A 43 1.48 -0.03 0.26
C TYR A 43 0.19 0.48 -0.36
N ARG A 44 -0.50 -0.39 -1.09
CA ARG A 44 -1.87 -0.16 -1.52
C ARG A 44 -2.74 -1.38 -1.29
N TRP A 45 -4.00 -1.14 -0.99
CA TRP A 45 -5.06 -2.11 -1.15
C TRP A 45 -5.67 -1.90 -2.53
N ASN A 46 -5.76 -2.96 -3.32
CA ASN A 46 -6.29 -2.94 -4.67
C ASN A 46 -7.56 -3.77 -4.76
N ILE A 47 -8.64 -3.14 -5.20
CA ILE A 47 -9.98 -3.72 -5.25
C ILE A 47 -10.26 -4.07 -6.71
N PHE A 48 -10.58 -5.33 -6.96
CA PHE A 48 -10.74 -5.88 -8.31
C PHE A 48 -11.82 -6.97 -8.33
N LYS A 49 -12.35 -7.35 -9.50
CA LYS A 49 -13.27 -8.50 -9.61
C LYS A 49 -12.58 -9.74 -10.14
N ASN A 50 -12.02 -9.61 -11.33
CA ASN A 50 -11.44 -10.72 -12.08
C ASN A 50 -9.92 -10.55 -12.21
N ASN A 51 -9.46 -9.33 -12.45
CA ASN A 51 -8.04 -9.03 -12.68
C ASN A 51 -7.62 -7.78 -11.91
N LEU A 52 -6.41 -7.74 -11.34
CA LEU A 52 -5.90 -6.62 -10.52
C LEU A 52 -6.00 -5.21 -11.13
N ASN A 53 -6.28 -5.07 -12.43
CA ASN A 53 -6.35 -3.79 -13.13
C ASN A 53 -7.74 -3.43 -13.66
N ASP A 54 -8.78 -4.23 -13.36
CA ASP A 54 -10.11 -4.06 -13.98
C ASP A 54 -10.90 -2.87 -13.44
N GLU A 55 -10.93 -2.66 -12.13
CA GLU A 55 -11.79 -1.64 -11.50
C GLU A 55 -11.05 -0.34 -11.20
N LYS A 56 -9.71 -0.39 -11.12
CA LYS A 56 -8.84 0.75 -10.75
C LYS A 56 -9.28 1.45 -9.45
N ILE A 57 -9.70 0.70 -8.44
CA ILE A 57 -10.06 1.25 -7.13
C ILE A 57 -8.96 0.89 -6.12
N VAL A 58 -8.36 1.89 -5.48
CA VAL A 58 -7.25 1.65 -4.54
C VAL A 58 -7.31 2.51 -3.28
N TYR A 59 -6.76 2.00 -2.19
CA TYR A 59 -6.37 2.79 -1.02
C TYR A 59 -4.85 2.72 -0.89
N ILE A 60 -4.16 3.86 -0.76
CA ILE A 60 -2.69 3.91 -0.62
C ILE A 60 -2.34 4.37 0.80
N GLY A 61 -1.32 3.78 1.42
CA GLY A 61 -0.86 4.19 2.73
C GLY A 61 0.63 4.01 2.94
N GLU A 62 1.15 4.57 4.03
CA GLU A 62 2.49 4.30 4.54
C GLU A 62 2.46 3.72 5.96
N ALA A 63 3.52 3.00 6.32
CA ALA A 63 3.72 2.53 7.68
C ALA A 63 5.21 2.47 8.05
N GLN A 64 5.52 2.77 9.31
CA GLN A 64 6.84 2.52 9.90
C GLN A 64 7.09 1.03 10.16
N ILE A 65 6.05 0.33 10.61
CA ILE A 65 6.03 -1.12 10.81
C ILE A 65 4.79 -1.64 10.10
N PHE A 66 4.98 -2.19 8.90
CA PHE A 66 3.89 -2.60 8.04
C PHE A 66 3.20 -3.87 8.57
N CYS A 67 3.89 -5.00 8.64
CA CYS A 67 3.37 -6.23 9.22
C CYS A 67 3.98 -6.51 10.61
N PRO A 68 3.21 -6.93 11.63
CA PRO A 68 1.75 -7.07 11.64
C PRO A 68 1.00 -5.78 11.99
N THR A 69 1.70 -4.76 12.52
CA THR A 69 1.07 -3.62 13.21
C THR A 69 0.08 -2.85 12.35
N ARG A 70 0.46 -2.47 11.11
CA ARG A 70 -0.44 -1.70 10.24
C ARG A 70 -1.58 -2.56 9.72
N LEU A 71 -1.28 -3.78 9.27
CA LEU A 71 -2.26 -4.71 8.69
C LEU A 71 -3.33 -5.13 9.69
N GLN A 72 -2.93 -5.42 10.92
CA GLN A 72 -3.88 -5.79 11.98
C GLN A 72 -4.91 -4.69 12.23
N GLY A 73 -4.52 -3.43 12.07
CA GLY A 73 -5.41 -2.28 12.18
C GLY A 73 -6.55 -2.31 11.17
N TYR A 74 -6.34 -2.83 9.94
CA TYR A 74 -7.41 -2.97 8.95
C TYR A 74 -8.28 -4.21 9.21
N ILE A 75 -7.70 -5.31 9.70
CA ILE A 75 -8.44 -6.56 9.94
C ILE A 75 -9.32 -6.45 11.18
N LYS A 76 -8.78 -5.89 12.26
CA LYS A 76 -9.46 -5.73 13.55
C LYS A 76 -9.17 -4.33 14.08
N PRO A 77 -9.81 -3.30 13.52
CA PRO A 77 -9.58 -1.93 13.95
C PRO A 77 -9.94 -1.75 15.42
N GLY A 78 -9.10 -1.01 16.15
CA GLY A 78 -9.43 -0.53 17.50
C GLY A 78 -10.49 0.58 17.46
N PRO A 79 -11.17 0.86 18.58
CA PRO A 79 -12.30 1.80 18.62
C PRO A 79 -11.94 3.25 18.24
N SER A 80 -10.69 3.66 18.42
CA SER A 80 -10.19 4.99 18.05
C SER A 80 -9.61 5.07 16.62
N GLN A 81 -9.55 3.95 15.90
CA GLN A 81 -8.94 3.89 14.57
C GLN A 81 -9.97 4.18 13.46
N TYR A 82 -10.61 5.35 13.51
CA TYR A 82 -11.73 5.71 12.63
C TYR A 82 -11.48 5.47 11.13
N THR A 83 -10.28 5.80 10.64
CA THR A 83 -9.91 5.52 9.24
C THR A 83 -9.89 4.02 8.95
N ASN A 84 -9.33 3.21 9.85
CA ASN A 84 -9.30 1.77 9.64
C ASN A 84 -10.69 1.15 9.74
N ILE A 85 -11.55 1.64 10.65
CA ILE A 85 -12.96 1.23 10.75
C ILE A 85 -13.68 1.50 9.43
N ARG A 86 -13.53 2.73 8.89
CA ARG A 86 -14.13 3.11 7.62
C ARG A 86 -13.64 2.22 6.47
N ILE A 87 -12.33 2.04 6.34
CA ILE A 87 -11.74 1.26 5.24
C ILE A 87 -12.11 -0.23 5.35
N ASN A 88 -12.10 -0.79 6.56
CA ASN A 88 -12.56 -2.15 6.82
C ASN A 88 -14.01 -2.34 6.34
N LYS A 89 -14.91 -1.41 6.71
CA LYS A 89 -16.31 -1.43 6.25
C LYS A 89 -16.41 -1.33 4.72
N GLU A 90 -15.66 -0.43 4.09
CA GLU A 90 -15.64 -0.30 2.62
C GLU A 90 -15.17 -1.62 1.97
N PHE A 91 -14.14 -2.28 2.50
CA PHE A 91 -13.67 -3.58 1.98
C PHE A 91 -14.70 -4.69 2.15
N GLU A 92 -15.36 -4.78 3.31
CA GLU A 92 -16.44 -5.75 3.51
C GLU A 92 -17.61 -5.53 2.53
N GLU A 93 -17.95 -4.27 2.24
CA GLU A 93 -18.97 -3.93 1.24
C GLU A 93 -18.56 -4.34 -0.18
N PHE A 94 -17.29 -4.14 -0.55
CA PHE A 94 -16.77 -4.63 -1.83
C PHE A 94 -16.80 -6.15 -1.93
N ILE A 95 -16.37 -6.86 -0.88
CA ILE A 95 -16.41 -8.33 -0.85
C ILE A 95 -17.85 -8.85 -0.99
N LYS A 96 -18.82 -8.24 -0.30
CA LYS A 96 -20.25 -8.59 -0.45
C LYS A 96 -20.78 -8.41 -1.88
N LYS A 97 -20.17 -7.53 -2.66
CA LYS A 97 -20.50 -7.29 -4.08
C LYS A 97 -19.69 -8.17 -5.04
N GLY A 98 -18.92 -9.14 -4.52
CA GLY A 98 -18.14 -10.08 -5.32
C GLY A 98 -16.76 -9.57 -5.76
N TYR A 99 -16.23 -8.52 -5.14
CA TYR A 99 -14.87 -8.04 -5.39
C TYR A 99 -13.87 -8.75 -4.47
N SER A 100 -12.62 -8.78 -4.89
CA SER A 100 -11.46 -9.17 -4.11
C SER A 100 -10.65 -7.93 -3.69
N VAL A 101 -9.96 -8.02 -2.56
CA VAL A 101 -9.14 -6.93 -2.01
C VAL A 101 -7.71 -7.43 -1.78
N ALA A 102 -6.83 -7.18 -2.75
CA ALA A 102 -5.42 -7.57 -2.69
C ALA A 102 -4.58 -6.50 -1.98
N LEU A 103 -3.49 -6.96 -1.36
CA LEU A 103 -2.50 -6.09 -0.74
C LEU A 103 -1.23 -6.09 -1.59
N GLU A 104 -0.73 -4.90 -1.89
CA GLU A 104 0.51 -4.71 -2.65
C GLU A 104 1.44 -3.73 -1.92
N ILE A 105 2.75 -3.92 -2.06
CA ILE A 105 3.78 -2.98 -1.61
C ILE A 105 4.46 -2.32 -2.81
N LEU A 106 4.89 -1.08 -2.61
CA LEU A 106 5.67 -0.37 -3.61
C LEU A 106 7.09 -0.95 -3.64
N ASP A 107 7.44 -1.56 -4.76
CA ASP A 107 8.77 -2.09 -5.02
C ASP A 107 9.51 -1.17 -5.99
N PHE A 108 10.65 -0.66 -5.56
CA PHE A 108 11.55 0.17 -6.35
C PHE A 108 12.98 -0.10 -5.91
N GLU A 109 13.90 -0.07 -6.87
CA GLU A 109 15.34 -0.19 -6.59
C GLU A 109 15.91 1.14 -6.10
N GLN A 110 15.60 2.23 -6.82
CA GLN A 110 16.10 3.56 -6.55
C GLN A 110 15.10 4.64 -6.96
N LEU A 111 14.97 5.64 -6.11
CA LEU A 111 14.36 6.94 -6.38
C LEU A 111 15.49 7.97 -6.42
N THR A 112 15.51 8.87 -7.39
CA THR A 112 16.47 9.99 -7.43
C THR A 112 15.77 11.32 -7.26
N LEU A 113 16.34 12.16 -6.40
CA LEU A 113 15.94 13.55 -6.20
C LEU A 113 17.19 14.41 -6.36
N ASN A 114 17.40 14.97 -7.55
CA ASN A 114 18.68 15.52 -7.99
C ASN A 114 19.79 14.45 -7.88
N GLU A 115 20.83 14.72 -7.08
CA GLU A 115 21.94 13.79 -6.83
C GLU A 115 21.67 12.84 -5.66
N LEU A 116 20.57 13.04 -4.93
CA LEU A 116 20.20 12.19 -3.80
C LEU A 116 19.63 10.87 -4.32
N LYS A 117 20.30 9.77 -3.98
CA LYS A 117 19.80 8.41 -4.21
C LYS A 117 19.07 7.92 -2.98
N ILE A 118 17.80 7.60 -3.16
CA ILE A 118 16.92 7.10 -2.12
C ILE A 118 16.59 5.64 -2.44
N THR A 119 16.86 4.76 -1.50
CA THR A 119 16.52 3.33 -1.53
C THR A 119 15.45 3.04 -0.48
N LYS A 120 15.04 1.77 -0.37
CA LYS A 120 14.10 1.34 0.69
C LYS A 120 14.63 1.57 2.11
N LYS A 121 15.96 1.64 2.31
CA LYS A 121 16.56 1.90 3.64
C LYS A 121 16.20 3.27 4.18
N GLU A 122 16.06 4.26 3.29
CA GLU A 122 15.71 5.62 3.69
C GLU A 122 14.22 5.76 4.08
N LEU A 123 13.38 4.76 3.77
CA LEU A 123 11.97 4.75 4.19
C LEU A 123 11.79 4.68 5.70
N HIS A 124 12.82 4.56 6.52
CA HIS A 124 12.70 4.83 7.96
C HIS A 124 12.37 6.30 8.28
N ASN A 125 12.67 7.23 7.36
CA ASN A 125 12.28 8.63 7.48
C ASN A 125 10.79 8.83 7.15
N LYS A 126 10.01 9.28 8.16
CA LYS A 126 8.57 9.54 8.02
C LYS A 126 8.24 10.56 6.92
N PHE A 127 9.04 11.62 6.77
CA PHE A 127 8.79 12.65 5.77
C PHE A 127 8.97 12.09 4.36
N LEU A 128 10.00 11.27 4.15
CA LEU A 128 10.20 10.60 2.87
C LEU A 128 9.04 9.64 2.57
N ARG A 129 8.59 8.83 3.54
CA ARG A 129 7.42 7.96 3.31
C ARG A 129 6.17 8.74 2.93
N LYS A 130 5.89 9.85 3.63
CA LYS A 130 4.76 10.73 3.30
C LYS A 130 4.90 11.37 1.93
N PHE A 131 6.11 11.76 1.54
CA PHE A 131 6.39 12.26 0.20
C PHE A 131 6.09 11.21 -0.87
N VAL A 132 6.58 9.98 -0.71
CA VAL A 132 6.35 8.88 -1.67
C VAL A 132 4.86 8.48 -1.69
N GLU A 133 4.19 8.39 -0.55
CA GLU A 133 2.74 8.14 -0.46
C GLU A 133 1.94 9.19 -1.26
N ASN A 134 2.22 10.48 -1.05
CA ASN A 134 1.55 11.57 -1.77
C ASN A 134 1.85 11.56 -3.26
N LEU A 135 3.07 11.23 -3.66
CA LEU A 135 3.42 11.05 -5.06
C LEU A 135 2.61 9.91 -5.68
N MET A 136 2.52 8.76 -5.02
CA MET A 136 1.73 7.62 -5.51
C MET A 136 0.24 7.96 -5.59
N LEU A 137 -0.31 8.69 -4.63
CA LEU A 137 -1.69 9.20 -4.69
C LEU A 137 -1.89 10.10 -5.92
N PHE A 138 -0.95 11.01 -6.19
CA PHE A 138 -1.01 11.89 -7.37
C PHE A 138 -0.96 11.11 -8.68
N LEU A 139 0.00 10.19 -8.83
CA LEU A 139 0.16 9.36 -10.02
C LEU A 139 -1.06 8.46 -10.26
N SER A 140 -1.55 7.76 -9.24
CA SER A 140 -2.74 6.92 -9.38
C SER A 140 -3.98 7.72 -9.77
N ARG A 141 -4.18 8.93 -9.22
CA ARG A 141 -5.27 9.81 -9.67
C ARG A 141 -5.12 10.20 -11.15
N HIS A 142 -3.91 10.54 -11.58
CA HIS A 142 -3.62 10.88 -12.97
C HIS A 142 -3.84 9.69 -13.93
N GLU A 143 -3.57 8.47 -13.48
CA GLU A 143 -3.82 7.22 -14.21
C GLU A 143 -5.30 6.77 -14.22
N GLY A 144 -6.18 7.56 -13.58
CA GLY A 144 -7.63 7.34 -13.54
C GLY A 144 -8.10 6.38 -12.45
N TYR A 145 -7.29 6.13 -11.41
CA TYR A 145 -7.73 5.33 -10.27
C TYR A 145 -8.72 6.10 -9.38
N HIS A 146 -9.73 5.38 -8.89
CA HIS A 146 -10.59 5.83 -7.80
C HIS A 146 -9.88 5.61 -6.45
N LEU A 147 -9.51 6.69 -5.78
CA LEU A 147 -8.80 6.65 -4.51
C LEU A 147 -9.78 6.63 -3.32
N LEU A 148 -9.64 5.66 -2.43
CA LEU A 148 -10.40 5.57 -1.16
C LEU A 148 -9.80 6.43 -0.03
N ASN A 149 -8.65 7.05 -0.30
CA ASN A 149 -8.05 8.10 0.53
C ASN A 149 -8.96 9.35 0.46
N LYS A 150 -9.69 9.61 1.55
CA LYS A 150 -10.57 10.78 1.73
C LYS A 150 -9.84 11.84 2.53
#